data_AF-A0A976D2S8-F1
#
_entry.id   AF-A0A976D2S8-F1
#
_cell.length_a   1.000
_cell.length_b   1.000
_cell.length_c   1.000
_cell.angle_alpha   90.00
_cell.angle_beta   90.00
_cell.angle_gamma   90.00
#
_symmetry.space_group_name_H-M   'P 1'
#
loop_
_entity.id
_entity.type
_entity.pdbx_description
1 polymer ?
#
loop_
_entity_poly.entity_id
_entity_poly.type
_entity_poly.pdbx_seq_one_letter_code
_entity_poly.pdbx_strand_id
1 'polypeptide(L)'
;MMLLRMRAQTYFQRSADLALTIEDEFKKVGRISREAKQRKEGIFVLYAVAMPAVLVETGFISNPEEEDYLNSEAGQTEICEVLIQALKRYKFSLEKQQSGTGSR
;
A
#
# COMPACT_ATOMS: atom_id res chain seq x y z
N MET A 1 -2.98 -23.96 -6.99
CA MET A 1 -3.81 -22.73 -7.04
C MET A 1 -4.63 -22.47 -5.77
N MET A 2 -5.27 -23.48 -5.17
CA MET A 2 -6.07 -23.31 -3.93
C MET A 2 -5.26 -22.75 -2.73
N LEU A 3 -4.03 -23.24 -2.51
CA LEU A 3 -3.18 -22.84 -1.38
C LEU A 3 -2.74 -21.36 -1.43
N LEU A 4 -2.44 -20.84 -2.63
CA LEU A 4 -2.07 -19.43 -2.85
C LEU A 4 -3.23 -18.49 -2.50
N ARG A 5 -4.45 -18.87 -2.89
CA ARG A 5 -5.66 -18.11 -2.57
C ARG A 5 -5.96 -18.09 -1.08
N MET A 6 -5.78 -19.20 -0.37
CA MET A 6 -5.98 -19.25 1.09
C MET A 6 -5.01 -18.32 1.83
N ARG A 7 -3.72 -18.31 1.46
CA ARG A 7 -2.73 -17.39 2.06
C ARG A 7 -3.10 -15.93 1.82
N ALA A 8 -3.48 -15.58 0.59
CA ALA A 8 -3.92 -14.23 0.26
C ALA A 8 -5.15 -13.80 1.08
N GLN A 9 -6.10 -14.72 1.31
CA GLN A 9 -7.25 -14.48 2.18
C GLN A 9 -6.83 -14.25 3.64
N THR A 10 -5.85 -14.99 4.16
CA THR A 10 -5.35 -14.84 5.53
C THR A 10 -4.71 -13.47 5.77
N TYR A 11 -3.96 -12.96 4.81
CA TYR A 11 -3.32 -11.64 4.92
C TYR A 11 -4.19 -10.49 4.41
N PHE A 12 -5.39 -10.78 3.93
CA PHE A 12 -6.25 -9.82 3.24
C PHE A 12 -6.50 -8.55 4.06
N GLN A 13 -6.95 -8.69 5.31
CA GLN A 13 -7.24 -7.54 6.17
C GLN A 13 -5.98 -6.68 6.42
N ARG A 14 -4.84 -7.33 6.68
CA ARG A 14 -3.57 -6.63 6.90
C ARG A 14 -3.09 -5.89 5.65
N SER A 15 -3.29 -6.47 4.47
CA SER A 15 -3.01 -5.81 3.19
C SER A 15 -3.95 -4.62 2.95
N ALA A 16 -5.24 -4.76 3.28
CA ALA A 16 -6.21 -3.68 3.15
C ALA A 16 -5.87 -2.51 4.08
N ASP A 17 -5.53 -2.79 5.34
CA ASP A 17 -5.13 -1.75 6.31
C ASP A 17 -3.86 -1.02 5.85
N LEU A 18 -2.88 -1.75 5.30
CA LEU A 18 -1.68 -1.18 4.71
C LEU A 18 -2.01 -0.29 3.50
N ALA A 19 -2.87 -0.77 2.59
CA ALA A 19 -3.28 -0.03 1.40
C ALA A 19 -4.00 1.28 1.77
N LEU A 20 -4.93 1.25 2.73
CA LEU A 20 -5.64 2.43 3.22
C LEU A 20 -4.70 3.41 3.92
N THR A 21 -3.70 2.91 4.66
CA THR A 21 -2.69 3.76 5.29
C THR A 21 -1.85 4.49 4.24
N ILE A 22 -1.41 3.79 3.19
CA ILE A 22 -0.66 4.38 2.08
C ILE A 22 -1.51 5.41 1.33
N GLU A 23 -2.77 5.08 1.05
CA GLU A 23 -3.71 5.98 0.38
C GLU A 23 -3.89 7.29 1.15
N ASP A 24 -4.02 7.21 2.47
CA ASP A 24 -4.18 8.38 3.35
C ASP A 24 -2.93 9.27 3.35
N GLU A 25 -1.72 8.70 3.36
CA GLU A 25 -0.50 9.51 3.25
C GLU A 25 -0.36 10.20 1.88
N PHE A 26 -0.77 9.54 0.79
CA PHE A 26 -0.80 10.17 -0.53
C PHE A 26 -1.80 11.34 -0.61
N LYS A 27 -2.96 11.22 0.03
CA LYS A 27 -3.93 12.32 0.10
C LYS A 27 -3.38 13.56 0.83
N LYS A 28 -2.57 13.36 1.87
CA LYS A 28 -1.99 14.49 2.65
C LYS A 28 -1.01 15.34 1.85
N VAL A 29 -0.32 14.75 0.88
CA VAL A 29 0.56 15.50 -0.05
C VAL A 29 -0.19 16.02 -1.28
N GLY A 30 -1.52 15.97 -1.27
CA GLY A 30 -2.35 16.52 -2.35
C GLY A 30 -2.49 15.65 -3.59
N ARG A 31 -2.01 14.39 -3.56
CA ARG A 31 -2.21 13.48 -4.69
C ARG A 31 -3.65 12.97 -4.75
N ILE A 32 -4.16 12.86 -5.98
CA ILE A 32 -5.51 12.37 -6.24
C ILE A 32 -5.57 10.88 -5.93
N SER A 33 -6.36 10.50 -4.92
CA SER A 33 -6.66 9.09 -4.70
C SER A 33 -7.81 8.61 -5.60
N ARG A 34 -7.63 7.43 -6.18
CA ARG A 34 -8.68 6.69 -6.93
C ARG A 34 -9.23 5.49 -6.15
N GLU A 35 -9.10 5.55 -4.82
CA GLU A 35 -9.46 4.54 -3.82
C GLU A 35 -8.57 3.30 -3.87
N ALA A 36 -8.22 2.78 -2.70
CA ALA A 36 -7.63 1.46 -2.56
C ALA A 36 -8.65 0.40 -3.02
N LYS A 37 -8.34 -0.27 -4.14
CA LYS A 37 -9.26 -1.22 -4.79
C LYS A 37 -8.82 -2.65 -4.60
N GLN A 38 -9.72 -3.48 -4.11
CA GLN A 38 -9.61 -4.93 -4.27
C GLN A 38 -10.05 -5.31 -5.68
N ARG A 39 -9.11 -5.79 -6.49
CA ARG A 39 -9.44 -6.35 -7.80
C ARG A 39 -10.11 -7.72 -7.61
N LYS A 40 -11.18 -7.98 -8.38
CA LYS A 40 -11.88 -9.29 -8.42
C LYS A 40 -10.99 -10.37 -9.05
N GLU A 41 -10.22 -9.98 -10.05
CA GLU A 41 -9.15 -10.76 -10.66
C GLU A 41 -7.84 -10.34 -10.02
N GLY A 42 -7.15 -11.27 -9.36
CA GLY A 42 -5.97 -10.87 -8.62
C GLY A 42 -4.71 -10.77 -9.47
N ILE A 43 -3.86 -9.86 -9.05
CA ILE A 43 -2.56 -9.59 -9.64
C ILE A 43 -1.59 -10.65 -9.12
N PHE A 44 -0.96 -11.40 -10.04
CA PHE A 44 -0.13 -12.57 -9.70
C PHE A 44 0.92 -12.27 -8.62
N VAL A 45 1.59 -11.11 -8.72
CA VAL A 45 2.63 -10.70 -7.75
C VAL A 45 2.12 -10.63 -6.30
N LEU A 46 0.85 -10.28 -6.09
CA LEU A 46 0.24 -10.20 -4.77
C LEU A 46 -0.14 -11.58 -4.20
N TYR A 47 -0.29 -12.59 -5.05
CA TYR A 47 -0.57 -13.96 -4.63
C TYR A 47 0.69 -14.80 -4.39
N ALA A 48 1.81 -14.40 -4.99
CA ALA A 48 3.07 -15.13 -4.92
C ALA A 48 3.82 -14.97 -3.58
N VAL A 49 3.28 -14.16 -2.65
CA VAL A 49 3.93 -13.81 -1.38
C VAL A 49 3.17 -14.37 -0.17
N ALA A 50 3.91 -14.79 0.85
CA ALA A 50 3.35 -15.35 2.10
C ALA A 50 3.33 -14.31 3.23
N MET A 51 2.93 -13.07 2.91
CA MET A 51 2.88 -11.93 3.82
C MET A 51 1.86 -10.88 3.31
N PRO A 52 1.47 -9.87 4.11
CA PRO A 52 0.70 -8.74 3.61
C PRO A 52 1.41 -8.04 2.45
N ALA A 53 0.67 -7.71 1.40
CA ALA A 53 1.23 -7.14 0.17
C ALA A 53 0.21 -6.24 -0.53
N VAL A 54 0.74 -5.16 -1.11
CA VAL A 54 -0.01 -4.14 -1.84
C VAL A 54 0.75 -3.78 -3.11
N LEU A 55 0.03 -3.39 -4.16
CA LEU A 55 0.60 -2.80 -5.37
C LEU A 55 0.18 -1.34 -5.39
N VAL A 56 1.15 -0.44 -5.49
CA VAL A 56 0.92 1.00 -5.53
C VAL A 56 1.14 1.48 -6.96
N GLU A 57 0.09 2.00 -7.57
CA GLU A 57 0.18 2.74 -8.84
C GLU A 57 0.57 4.19 -8.48
N THR A 58 1.79 4.61 -8.81
CA THR A 58 2.31 5.94 -8.41
C THR A 58 1.86 7.07 -9.34
N GLY A 59 1.43 6.74 -10.57
CA GLY A 59 0.87 7.65 -11.56
C GLY A 59 0.67 6.97 -12.92
N PHE A 60 0.24 7.73 -13.90
CA PHE A 60 -0.02 7.32 -15.27
C PHE A 60 1.01 7.94 -16.22
N ILE A 61 1.95 7.14 -16.71
CA ILE A 61 2.95 7.59 -17.72
C ILE A 61 2.30 8.08 -19.01
N SER A 62 1.06 7.67 -19.31
CA SER A 62 0.32 8.16 -20.47
C SER A 62 -0.20 9.60 -20.33
N ASN A 63 -0.15 10.17 -19.12
CA ASN A 63 -0.47 11.57 -18.87
C ASN A 63 0.85 12.36 -18.81
N PRO A 64 1.11 13.30 -19.74
CA PRO A 64 2.38 14.03 -19.81
C PRO A 64 2.76 14.74 -18.49
N GLU A 65 1.80 15.32 -17.78
CA GLU A 65 2.07 16.00 -16.51
C GLU A 65 2.49 15.02 -15.41
N GLU A 66 1.90 13.82 -15.40
CA GLU A 66 2.28 12.76 -14.45
C GLU A 66 3.60 12.10 -14.85
N GLU A 67 3.87 11.95 -16.15
CA GLU A 67 5.16 11.46 -16.66
C GLU A 67 6.31 12.37 -16.24
N ASP A 68 6.19 13.69 -16.45
CA ASP A 68 7.19 14.67 -16.03
C ASP A 68 7.43 14.60 -14.51
N TYR A 69 6.36 14.51 -13.72
CA TYR A 69 6.46 14.34 -12.27
C TYR A 69 7.20 13.04 -11.90
N LEU A 70 6.83 11.90 -12.50
CA LEU A 70 7.43 10.59 -12.21
C LEU A 70 8.91 10.52 -12.61
N ASN A 71 9.31 11.27 -13.64
CA ASN A 71 10.70 11.38 -14.07
C ASN A 71 11.52 12.42 -13.28
N SER A 72 10.86 13.30 -12.51
CA SER A 72 11.54 14.31 -11.71
C SER A 72 12.11 13.74 -10.41
N GLU A 73 13.28 14.23 -9.98
CA GLU A 73 13.89 13.87 -8.69
C GLU A 73 12.98 14.26 -7.52
N ALA A 74 12.34 15.43 -7.61
CA ALA A 74 11.40 15.90 -6.60
C ALA A 74 10.19 14.96 -6.46
N GLY A 75 9.57 14.54 -7.56
CA GLY A 75 8.42 13.64 -7.54
C GLY A 75 8.78 12.24 -7.03
N GLN A 76 9.94 11.70 -7.43
CA GLN A 76 10.44 10.42 -6.91
C GLN A 76 10.72 10.49 -5.40
N THR A 77 11.31 11.60 -4.94
CA THR A 77 11.58 11.85 -3.51
C THR A 77 10.26 11.93 -2.72
N GLU A 78 9.29 12.70 -3.18
CA GLU A 78 7.98 12.85 -2.53
C GLU A 78 7.25 11.49 -2.43
N ILE A 79 7.23 10.69 -3.51
CA ILE A 79 6.65 9.33 -3.49
C ILE A 79 7.35 8.47 -2.43
N CYS A 80 8.68 8.48 -2.39
CA CYS A 80 9.44 7.67 -1.44
C CYS A 80 9.17 8.09 0.01
N GLU A 81 9.14 9.39 0.29
CA GLU A 81 8.82 9.93 1.60
C GLU A 81 7.43 9.51 2.06
N VAL A 82 6.42 9.63 1.20
CA VAL A 82 5.05 9.20 1.48
C VAL A 82 5.00 7.71 1.84
N LEU A 83 5.65 6.86 1.05
CA LEU A 83 5.68 5.41 1.31
C LEU A 83 6.40 5.08 2.63
N ILE A 84 7.50 5.76 2.92
CA ILE A 84 8.23 5.58 4.19
C ILE A 84 7.35 5.97 5.38
N GLN A 85 6.63 7.09 5.31
CA GLN A 85 5.74 7.52 6.39
C GLN A 85 4.57 6.56 6.57
N ALA A 86 3.98 6.08 5.48
CA ALA A 86 2.90 5.09 5.54
C ALA A 86 3.38 3.79 6.20
N LEU A 87 4.57 3.30 5.86
CA LEU A 87 5.16 2.10 6.47
C LEU A 87 5.46 2.28 7.96
N LYS A 88 6.00 3.44 8.36
CA LYS A 88 6.24 3.77 9.77
C LYS A 88 4.92 3.76 10.56
N ARG A 89 3.88 4.43 10.03
CA ARG A 89 2.56 4.50 10.67
C ARG A 89 1.91 3.12 10.76
N TYR A 90 1.99 2.32 9.71
CA TYR A 90 1.47 0.96 9.70
C TYR A 90 2.19 0.05 10.70
N LYS A 91 3.53 0.10 10.74
CA LYS A 91 4.32 -0.64 11.73
C LYS A 91 3.94 -0.26 13.16
N PHE A 92 3.82 1.04 13.44
CA PHE A 92 3.41 1.53 14.75
C PHE A 92 2.01 1.03 15.16
N SER A 93 1.05 0.99 14.22
CA SER A 93 -0.30 0.47 14.52
C SER A 93 -0.28 -1.01 14.86
N LEU A 94 0.54 -1.81 14.17
CA LEU A 94 0.74 -3.24 14.46
C LEU A 94 1.38 -3.46 15.84
N GLU A 95 2.42 -2.70 16.19
CA GLU A 95 3.11 -2.81 17.48
C GLU A 95 2.17 -2.45 18.63
N LYS A 96 1.37 -1.40 18.47
CA LYS A 96 0.36 -1.00 19.47
C LYS A 96 -0.71 -2.07 19.69
N GLN A 97 -1.16 -2.74 18.62
CA GLN A 97 -2.10 -3.86 18.73
C GLN A 97 -1.49 -5.03 19.50
N GLN A 98 -0.21 -5.34 19.29
CA GLN A 98 0.50 -6.40 20.01
C GLN A 98 0.64 -6.07 21.51
N SER A 99 1.03 -4.83 21.86
CA SER A 99 1.16 -4.42 23.27
C SER A 99 -0.17 -4.44 24.02
N GLY A 100 -1.30 -4.15 23.35
CA GLY A 100 -2.63 -4.19 23.97
C GLY A 100 -3.18 -5.61 24.19
N THR A 101 -2.63 -6.62 23.52
CA THR A 101 -3.08 -8.02 23.63
C THR A 101 -2.36 -8.77 24.76
N GLY A 102 -1.20 -8.28 25.20
CA GLY A 102 -0.40 -8.87 26.29
C GLY A 102 -0.73 -8.38 27.71
N SER A 103 -1.72 -7.49 27.88
CA SER A 103 -2.19 -7.02 29.20
C SER A 103 -3.57 -7.57 29.59
N ARG A 104 -3.95 -8.75 29.09
CA ARG A 104 -5.12 -9.51 29.55
C ARG A 104 -4.70 -10.90 29.98
#